data_AF-A0A382LNF2-F1
#
_entry.id   AF-A0A382LNF2-F1
#
_cell.length_a   1.000
_cell.length_b   1.000
_cell.length_c   1.000
_cell.angle_alpha   90.00
_cell.angle_beta   90.00
_cell.angle_gamma   90.00
#
_symmetry.space_group_name_H-M   'P 1'
#
loop_
_entity.id
_entity.type
_entity.pdbx_description
1 polymer ?
#
loop_
_entity_poly.entity_id
_entity_poly.type
_entity_poly.pdbx_seq_one_letter_code
_entity_poly.pdbx_strand_id
1 'polypeptide(L)'
;MKAIYNTILILLFISVASIASACHEGDFESSVKGHHKYGKSVGILQYTENLTITVSTTTYCDFYTAFLDSEYDFIQEQVAYGHGPHLDALAMITGCDEKVRTEFSQTLRVNYIELFGDHRNPHTLRNGIEKLIDSNSTLKLSCRRV
;
A
#
# COMPACT_ATOMS: atom_id res chain seq x y z
N MET A 1 36.26 7.23 40.95
CA MET A 1 36.42 7.45 39.49
C MET A 1 36.08 6.22 38.65
N LYS A 2 36.55 5.01 39.00
CA LYS A 2 36.32 3.77 38.22
C LYS A 2 34.84 3.36 38.07
N ALA A 3 34.03 3.57 39.11
CA ALA A 3 32.61 3.23 39.10
C ALA A 3 31.80 4.08 38.10
N ILE A 4 32.09 5.40 38.04
CA ILE A 4 31.38 6.36 37.17
C ILE A 4 31.65 6.07 35.69
N TYR A 5 32.90 5.70 35.35
CA TYR A 5 33.26 5.31 33.98
C TYR A 5 32.48 4.06 33.53
N ASN A 6 32.35 3.05 34.39
CA ASN A 6 31.56 1.85 34.08
C ASN A 6 30.07 2.18 33.90
N THR A 7 29.51 3.11 34.68
CA THR A 7 28.09 3.49 34.54
C THR A 7 27.83 4.25 33.24
N ILE A 8 28.76 5.15 32.84
CA ILE A 8 28.67 5.89 31.57
C ILE A 8 28.83 4.94 30.37
N LEU A 9 29.74 3.98 30.45
CA LEU A 9 29.96 2.99 29.38
C LEU A 9 28.70 2.14 29.15
N ILE A 10 28.02 1.70 30.22
CA ILE A 10 26.79 0.89 30.13
C ILE A 10 25.63 1.70 29.54
N LEU A 11 25.49 2.98 29.89
CA LEU A 11 24.44 3.85 29.33
C LEU A 11 24.62 4.11 27.83
N LEU A 12 25.87 4.19 27.35
CA LEU A 12 26.19 4.39 25.94
C LEU A 12 25.93 3.15 25.08
N PHE A 13 25.96 1.94 25.67
CA PHE A 13 25.59 0.69 24.99
C PHE A 13 24.07 0.53 24.80
N ILE A 14 23.23 1.11 25.67
CA ILE A 14 21.77 0.97 25.58
C ILE A 14 21.17 1.96 24.57
N SER A 15 21.86 3.07 24.28
CA SER A 15 21.39 4.09 23.33
C SER A 15 21.60 3.73 21.85
N VAL A 16 22.20 2.58 21.54
CA VAL A 16 22.40 2.07 20.17
C VAL A 16 21.57 0.80 19.94
N ALA A 17 20.36 0.75 20.49
CA ALA A 17 19.36 -0.17 19.99
C ALA A 17 18.87 0.36 18.65
N SER A 18 19.50 -0.10 17.56
CA SER A 18 19.07 0.15 16.19
C SER A 18 17.57 -0.05 16.07
N ILE A 19 16.87 0.95 15.54
CA ILE A 19 15.47 0.85 15.09
C ILE A 19 15.47 -0.02 13.80
N ALA A 20 15.85 -1.28 13.93
CA ALA A 20 15.74 -2.24 12.85
C ALA A 20 14.28 -2.68 12.81
N SER A 21 13.46 -1.93 12.08
CA SER A 21 12.13 -2.39 11.69
C SER A 21 12.30 -3.47 10.62
N ALA A 22 12.02 -4.72 10.99
CA ALA A 22 11.82 -5.78 10.02
C ALA A 22 10.47 -5.55 9.34
N CYS A 23 10.45 -4.75 8.27
CA CYS A 23 9.33 -4.80 7.33
C CYS A 23 9.39 -6.19 6.69
N HIS A 24 8.51 -7.08 7.14
CA HIS A 24 8.27 -8.29 6.39
C HIS A 24 7.59 -7.86 5.09
N GLU A 25 8.36 -7.86 3.99
CA GLU A 25 7.78 -7.95 2.65
C GLU A 25 6.85 -9.16 2.71
N GLY A 26 5.54 -8.93 2.64
CA GLY A 26 4.60 -10.03 2.57
C GLY A 26 4.90 -10.74 1.26
N ASP A 27 5.54 -11.90 1.34
CA ASP A 27 5.65 -12.76 0.18
C ASP A 27 4.22 -13.24 -0.14
N PHE A 28 3.59 -12.59 -1.13
CA PHE A 28 2.26 -12.95 -1.62
C PHE A 28 2.24 -14.39 -2.17
N GLU A 29 3.40 -15.05 -2.30
CA GLU A 29 3.55 -16.38 -2.91
C GLU A 29 3.68 -17.55 -1.90
N SER A 30 3.97 -17.34 -0.60
CA SER A 30 4.54 -18.43 0.23
C SER A 30 3.64 -19.11 1.28
N SER A 31 2.31 -18.97 1.26
CA SER A 31 1.43 -19.68 2.24
C SER A 31 0.79 -20.98 1.74
N VAL A 32 1.13 -21.46 0.53
CA VAL A 32 0.56 -22.70 -0.03
C VAL A 32 1.48 -23.91 0.19
N LYS A 33 1.62 -24.35 1.44
CA LYS A 33 2.01 -25.75 1.74
C LYS A 33 1.10 -26.33 2.81
N GLY A 34 -0.15 -26.56 2.45
CA GLY A 34 -1.15 -27.18 3.31
C GLY A 34 -2.44 -27.46 2.56
N HIS A 35 -2.66 -28.74 2.27
CA HIS A 35 -3.79 -29.32 1.55
C HIS A 35 -5.18 -28.81 1.98
N HIS A 36 -5.73 -27.82 1.30
CA HIS A 36 -7.16 -27.46 1.42
C HIS A 36 -7.81 -27.36 0.04
N LYS A 37 -8.94 -28.06 -0.09
CA LYS A 37 -9.69 -28.28 -1.32
C LYS A 37 -10.20 -26.96 -1.90
N TYR A 38 -10.18 -26.86 -3.22
CA TYR A 38 -10.82 -25.82 -4.01
C TYR A 38 -12.23 -25.50 -3.49
N GLY A 39 -12.53 -24.20 -3.37
CA GLY A 39 -13.82 -23.69 -2.94
C GLY A 39 -13.82 -23.22 -1.49
N LYS A 40 -13.00 -22.21 -1.17
CA LYS A 40 -13.20 -21.23 -0.10
C LYS A 40 -12.05 -20.23 -0.15
N SER A 41 -12.41 -18.96 -0.22
CA SER A 41 -11.53 -17.81 -0.33
C SER A 41 -10.36 -17.84 0.64
N VAL A 42 -9.16 -17.76 0.10
CA VAL A 42 -7.95 -17.38 0.82
C VAL A 42 -7.06 -16.57 -0.12
N GLY A 43 -7.55 -15.40 -0.50
CA GLY A 43 -6.70 -14.28 -0.90
C GLY A 43 -6.74 -13.31 0.27
N ILE A 44 -5.59 -12.85 0.73
CA ILE A 44 -5.42 -11.93 1.88
C ILE A 44 -6.12 -10.57 1.69
N LEU A 45 -6.83 -10.37 0.58
CA LEU A 45 -7.76 -9.27 0.33
C LEU A 45 -9.10 -9.82 -0.17
N GLN A 46 -9.89 -10.42 0.73
CA GLN A 46 -11.31 -10.61 0.46
C GLN A 46 -12.02 -9.26 0.63
N TYR A 47 -12.15 -8.53 -0.48
CA TYR A 47 -13.06 -7.41 -0.61
C TYR A 47 -14.51 -7.91 -0.48
N THR A 48 -15.01 -7.97 0.76
CA THR A 48 -16.45 -8.03 1.03
C THR A 48 -16.86 -6.68 1.60
N GLU A 49 -17.99 -6.16 1.16
CA GLU A 49 -18.46 -4.78 1.29
C GLU A 49 -18.70 -4.27 2.75
N ASN A 50 -18.16 -4.92 3.78
CA ASN A 50 -18.46 -4.54 5.17
C ASN A 50 -17.39 -4.92 6.23
N LEU A 51 -16.11 -4.64 5.98
CA LEU A 51 -15.09 -4.74 7.04
C LEU A 51 -14.30 -3.44 7.18
N THR A 52 -14.46 -2.81 8.35
CA THR A 52 -13.59 -1.74 8.86
C THR A 52 -12.17 -2.30 8.99
N ILE A 53 -11.26 -1.88 8.13
CA ILE A 53 -9.85 -2.27 8.20
C ILE A 53 -9.20 -1.40 9.30
N THR A 54 -9.17 -1.90 10.55
CA THR A 54 -8.36 -1.32 11.62
C THR A 54 -6.92 -1.81 11.48
N VAL A 55 -6.09 -1.09 10.70
CA VAL A 55 -4.64 -1.36 10.61
C VAL A 55 -3.94 -0.73 11.81
N SER A 56 -4.01 -1.42 12.95
CA SER A 56 -3.32 -1.02 14.18
C SER A 56 -2.01 -1.80 14.33
N THR A 57 -0.96 -1.43 13.59
CA THR A 57 0.42 -1.77 13.95
C THR A 57 1.35 -0.60 13.68
N THR A 58 1.98 -0.13 14.75
CA THR A 58 2.89 1.00 14.80
C THR A 58 4.23 0.68 14.13
N THR A 59 4.31 0.64 12.80
CA THR A 59 5.53 0.90 12.01
C THR A 59 5.14 1.14 10.56
N TYR A 60 5.44 2.34 10.03
CA TYR A 60 5.20 2.78 8.65
C TYR A 60 6.08 2.00 7.65
N CYS A 61 5.73 0.74 7.38
CA CYS A 61 6.21 0.08 6.16
C CYS A 61 5.30 0.54 5.02
N ASP A 62 5.85 0.96 3.89
CA ASP A 62 5.10 1.56 2.78
C ASP A 62 4.29 0.50 2.01
N PHE A 63 3.23 -0.01 2.66
CA PHE A 63 2.31 -1.01 2.11
C PHE A 63 1.67 -0.54 0.79
N TYR A 64 1.54 0.77 0.60
CA TYR A 64 1.01 1.32 -0.63
C TYR A 64 1.98 1.09 -1.79
N THR A 65 3.26 1.43 -1.61
CA THR A 65 4.29 1.15 -2.63
C THR A 65 4.47 -0.35 -2.84
N ALA A 66 4.42 -1.17 -1.78
CA ALA A 66 4.51 -2.63 -1.91
C ALA A 66 3.37 -3.21 -2.76
N PHE A 67 2.12 -2.78 -2.52
CA PHE A 67 0.96 -3.16 -3.33
C PHE A 67 1.10 -2.72 -4.80
N LEU A 68 1.55 -1.48 -5.03
CA LEU A 68 1.79 -0.97 -6.38
C LEU A 68 2.86 -1.74 -7.13
N ASP A 69 3.86 -2.29 -6.43
CA ASP A 69 4.88 -3.13 -7.04
C ASP A 69 4.35 -4.55 -7.30
N SER A 70 3.78 -5.22 -6.30
CA SER A 70 3.33 -6.61 -6.43
C SER A 70 2.22 -6.78 -7.47
N GLU A 71 1.31 -5.82 -7.56
CA GLU A 71 0.12 -5.88 -8.43
C GLU A 71 0.24 -5.02 -9.70
N TYR A 72 1.45 -4.51 -10.02
CA TYR A 72 1.65 -3.51 -11.07
C TYR A 72 0.94 -3.85 -12.40
N ASP A 73 1.14 -5.06 -12.91
CA ASP A 73 0.62 -5.47 -14.22
C ASP A 73 -0.92 -5.52 -14.22
N PHE A 74 -1.53 -6.01 -13.14
CA PHE A 74 -2.98 -6.04 -12.98
C PHE A 74 -3.58 -4.64 -12.83
N ILE A 75 -2.92 -3.77 -12.06
CA ILE A 75 -3.33 -2.37 -11.90
C ILE A 75 -3.26 -1.66 -13.25
N GLN A 76 -2.15 -1.83 -13.98
CA GLN A 76 -1.97 -1.23 -15.29
C GLN A 76 -3.09 -1.65 -16.25
N GLU A 77 -3.35 -2.95 -16.38
CA GLU A 77 -4.41 -3.48 -17.25
C GLU A 77 -5.79 -2.91 -16.87
N GLN A 78 -6.12 -2.90 -15.58
CA GLN A 78 -7.43 -2.48 -15.10
C GLN A 78 -7.63 -0.98 -15.16
N VAL A 79 -6.56 -0.17 -15.02
CA VAL A 79 -6.63 1.27 -15.31
C VAL A 79 -6.91 1.51 -16.79
N ALA A 80 -6.25 0.79 -17.70
CA ALA A 80 -6.50 0.92 -19.14
C ALA A 80 -7.95 0.55 -19.50
N TYR A 81 -8.47 -0.51 -18.89
CA TYR A 81 -9.85 -0.97 -19.08
C TYR A 81 -10.88 -0.04 -18.41
N GLY A 82 -10.51 0.56 -17.28
CA GLY A 82 -11.30 1.50 -16.48
C GLY A 82 -12.05 0.87 -15.31
N HIS A 83 -11.91 -0.42 -15.08
CA HIS A 83 -12.50 -1.13 -13.93
C HIS A 83 -11.78 -2.45 -13.66
N GLY A 84 -11.98 -2.99 -12.46
CA GLY A 84 -11.47 -4.29 -12.04
C GLY A 84 -11.08 -4.33 -10.56
N PRO A 85 -10.93 -5.53 -9.98
CA PRO A 85 -10.74 -5.71 -8.54
C PRO A 85 -9.44 -5.09 -7.97
N HIS A 86 -8.36 -4.98 -8.75
CA HIS A 86 -7.09 -4.37 -8.33
C HIS A 86 -7.16 -2.83 -8.43
N LEU A 87 -7.87 -2.29 -9.41
CA LEU A 87 -8.16 -0.85 -9.46
C LEU A 87 -9.10 -0.44 -8.31
N ASP A 88 -10.05 -1.31 -8.00
CA ASP A 88 -10.95 -1.19 -6.87
C ASP A 88 -10.23 -1.22 -5.53
N ALA A 89 -9.28 -2.16 -5.38
CA ALA A 89 -8.37 -2.25 -4.25
C ALA A 89 -7.53 -0.98 -4.11
N LEU A 90 -6.98 -0.48 -5.21
CA LEU A 90 -6.18 0.74 -5.24
C LEU A 90 -6.96 1.95 -4.71
N ALA A 91 -8.22 2.11 -5.12
CA ALA A 91 -9.08 3.17 -4.60
C ALA A 91 -9.28 3.06 -3.07
N MET A 92 -9.51 1.85 -2.56
CA MET A 92 -9.69 1.60 -1.12
C MET A 92 -8.42 1.89 -0.32
N ILE A 93 -7.26 1.40 -0.76
CA ILE A 93 -5.97 1.62 -0.08
C ILE A 93 -5.59 3.12 -0.11
N THR A 94 -6.04 3.83 -1.14
CA THR A 94 -5.86 5.28 -1.24
C THR A 94 -6.83 6.06 -0.33
N GLY A 95 -7.78 5.38 0.31
CA GLY A 95 -8.73 5.96 1.25
C GLY A 95 -9.92 6.64 0.57
N CYS A 96 -10.24 6.26 -0.67
CA CYS A 96 -11.39 6.80 -1.40
C CYS A 96 -12.72 6.20 -0.90
N ASP A 97 -13.74 7.06 -0.76
CA ASP A 97 -15.13 6.62 -0.56
C ASP A 97 -15.63 5.88 -1.80
N GLU A 98 -16.57 4.95 -1.61
CA GLU A 98 -17.16 4.18 -2.70
C GLU A 98 -17.80 5.06 -3.78
N LYS A 99 -18.39 6.18 -3.38
CA LYS A 99 -19.10 7.11 -4.28
C LYS A 99 -18.18 7.79 -5.29
N VAL A 100 -16.87 7.86 -5.01
CA VAL A 100 -15.90 8.51 -5.91
C VAL A 100 -15.06 7.49 -6.69
N ARG A 101 -15.31 6.19 -6.57
CA ARG A 101 -14.53 5.15 -7.27
C ARG A 101 -14.58 5.30 -8.78
N THR A 102 -15.75 5.62 -9.34
CA THR A 102 -15.87 5.89 -10.79
C THR A 102 -15.02 7.08 -11.22
N GLU A 103 -15.03 8.16 -10.44
CA GLU A 103 -14.22 9.36 -10.70
C GLU A 103 -12.72 9.05 -10.58
N PHE A 104 -12.34 8.24 -9.59
CA PHE A 104 -10.98 7.77 -9.37
C PHE A 104 -10.48 6.95 -10.57
N SER A 105 -11.23 5.91 -10.95
CA SER A 105 -10.91 5.04 -12.08
C SER A 105 -10.81 5.83 -13.39
N GLN A 106 -11.75 6.75 -13.63
CA GLN A 106 -11.73 7.60 -14.81
C GLN A 106 -10.50 8.54 -14.81
N THR A 107 -10.17 9.13 -13.66
CA THR A 107 -9.01 10.03 -13.51
C THR A 107 -7.70 9.30 -13.81
N LEU A 108 -7.52 8.08 -13.29
CA LEU A 108 -6.31 7.30 -13.61
C LEU A 108 -6.27 6.89 -15.08
N ARG A 109 -7.41 6.49 -15.64
CA ARG A 109 -7.51 6.04 -17.04
C ARG A 109 -7.16 7.13 -18.04
N VAL A 110 -7.67 8.35 -17.86
CA VAL A 110 -7.37 9.45 -18.79
C VAL A 110 -5.91 9.91 -18.70
N ASN A 111 -5.24 9.64 -17.57
CA ASN A 111 -3.83 9.93 -17.35
C ASN A 111 -2.94 8.67 -17.47
N TYR A 112 -3.43 7.60 -18.10
CA TYR A 112 -2.74 6.32 -18.19
C TYR A 112 -1.30 6.45 -18.71
N ILE A 113 -1.08 7.26 -19.74
CA ILE A 113 0.26 7.46 -20.32
C ILE A 113 1.21 8.16 -19.33
N GLU A 114 0.73 9.12 -18.53
CA GLU A 114 1.56 9.77 -17.49
C GLU A 114 1.92 8.78 -16.36
N LEU A 115 1.01 7.86 -16.03
CA LEU A 115 1.20 6.90 -14.95
C LEU A 115 2.04 5.68 -15.34
N PHE A 116 1.91 5.21 -16.58
CA PHE A 116 2.45 3.91 -17.02
C PHE A 116 3.30 3.98 -18.30
N GLY A 117 3.53 5.17 -18.86
CA GLY A 117 4.32 5.35 -20.08
C GLY A 117 5.84 5.25 -19.88
N ASP A 118 6.31 5.45 -18.66
CA ASP A 118 7.71 5.33 -18.27
C ASP A 118 8.04 3.93 -17.70
N HIS A 119 9.29 3.74 -17.28
CA HIS A 119 9.72 2.49 -16.64
C HIS A 119 8.93 2.18 -15.36
N ARG A 120 8.64 0.89 -15.11
CA ARG A 120 7.99 0.42 -13.88
C ARG A 120 8.74 0.92 -12.66
N ASN A 121 8.10 1.81 -11.90
CA ASN A 121 8.61 2.35 -10.64
C ASN A 121 7.43 2.65 -9.69
N PRO A 122 7.28 1.87 -8.61
CA PRO A 122 6.11 1.98 -7.74
C PRO A 122 6.06 3.30 -6.97
N HIS A 123 7.22 3.92 -6.67
CA HIS A 123 7.26 5.24 -6.04
C HIS A 123 6.83 6.36 -6.99
N THR A 124 7.27 6.32 -8.25
CA THR A 124 6.82 7.28 -9.27
C THR A 124 5.32 7.13 -9.52
N LEU A 125 4.83 5.90 -9.64
CA LEU A 125 3.41 5.60 -9.80
C LEU A 125 2.59 6.12 -8.61
N ARG A 126 3.03 5.85 -7.38
CA ARG A 126 2.44 6.39 -6.15
C ARG A 126 2.32 7.92 -6.21
N ASN A 127 3.42 8.60 -6.51
CA ASN A 127 3.45 10.06 -6.54
C ASN A 127 2.55 10.63 -7.64
N GLY A 128 2.50 9.96 -8.80
CA GLY A 128 1.59 10.30 -9.89
C GLY A 128 0.12 10.19 -9.48
N ILE A 129 -0.26 9.09 -8.84
CA ILE A 129 -1.63 8.89 -8.33
C ILE A 129 -1.99 9.95 -7.28
N GLU A 130 -1.10 10.19 -6.30
CA GLU A 130 -1.30 11.20 -5.25
C GLU A 130 -1.49 12.61 -5.86
N LYS A 131 -0.66 12.98 -6.85
CA LYS A 131 -0.80 14.24 -7.59
C LYS A 131 -2.14 14.36 -8.32
N LEU A 132 -2.61 13.30 -8.98
CA LEU A 132 -3.89 13.30 -9.67
C LEU A 132 -5.07 13.48 -8.70
N ILE A 133 -5.04 12.80 -7.56
CA ILE A 133 -6.03 12.97 -6.50
C ILE A 133 -6.06 14.40 -5.99
N ASP A 134 -4.88 14.99 -5.71
CA ASP A 134 -4.78 16.36 -5.20
C ASP A 134 -5.23 17.42 -6.22
N SER A 135 -5.16 17.10 -7.51
CA SER A 135 -5.60 17.97 -8.62
C SER A 135 -7.11 17.93 -8.87
N ASN A 136 -7.80 16.88 -8.42
CA ASN A 136 -9.24 16.71 -8.57
C ASN A 136 -9.94 17.07 -7.26
N SER A 137 -10.78 18.11 -7.25
CA SER A 137 -11.43 18.59 -6.02
C SER A 137 -12.32 17.54 -5.35
N THR A 138 -12.99 16.69 -6.13
CA THR A 138 -13.83 15.59 -5.64
C THR A 138 -12.97 14.52 -4.98
N LEU A 139 -11.90 14.08 -5.65
CA LEU A 139 -11.00 13.06 -5.12
C LEU A 139 -10.24 13.57 -3.90
N LYS A 140 -9.71 14.79 -3.92
CA LYS A 140 -8.97 15.39 -2.79
C LYS A 140 -9.74 15.43 -1.48
N LEU A 141 -11.06 15.61 -1.56
CA LEU A 141 -11.94 15.63 -0.39
C LEU A 141 -12.27 14.22 0.11
N SER A 142 -12.31 13.25 -0.80
CA SER A 142 -12.86 11.92 -0.53
C SER A 142 -11.81 10.81 -0.43
N CYS A 143 -10.61 11.04 -0.94
CA CYS A 143 -9.48 10.11 -0.97
C CYS A 143 -8.38 10.66 -0.08
N ARG A 144 -8.42 10.34 1.22
CA ARG A 144 -7.34 10.65 2.15
C ARG A 144 -7.06 9.44 3.01
N ARG A 145 -5.84 8.90 2.92
CA ARG A 145 -5.32 7.96 3.92
C ARG A 145 -5.34 8.67 5.28
N VAL A 146 -6.14 8.15 6.20
CA VAL A 146 -6.25 8.63 7.59
C VAL A 146 -5.14 8.00 8.42
#